data_AF-I0JRV8-F1
#
_entry.id   AF-I0JRV8-F1
#
_cell.length_a   1.000
_cell.length_b   1.000
_cell.length_c   1.000
_cell.angle_alpha   90.00
_cell.angle_beta   90.00
_cell.angle_gamma   90.00
#
_symmetry.space_group_name_H-M   'P 1'
#
loop_
_entity.id
_entity.type
_entity.pdbx_description
1 polymer ?
#
loop_
_entity_poly.entity_id
_entity_poly.type
_entity_poly.pdbx_seq_one_letter_code
_entity_poly.pdbx_strand_id
1 'polypeptide(L)'
;MKKMLSMLFVAFFMAGCADASGRAIEEFKPSKDNEWHIVVFYENDPPEEAYQSSLNGIKVFLARKNIAAKISYQQIEDPKNYRELLQVEPKQIVVFDYKGVRLKARSPEVLEGMVLQLN
;
A
#
# COMPACT_ATOMS: atom_id res chain seq x y z
N MET A 1 2.15 -19.60 -42.37
CA MET A 1 1.69 -19.99 -41.02
C MET A 1 2.69 -19.58 -39.93
N LYS A 2 3.13 -18.31 -39.87
CA LYS A 2 4.15 -17.83 -38.89
C LYS A 2 3.64 -16.72 -37.93
N LYS A 3 2.37 -16.33 -38.02
CA LYS A 3 1.82 -15.17 -37.27
C LYS A 3 0.95 -15.53 -36.06
N MET A 4 0.52 -16.79 -35.90
CA MET A 4 -0.33 -17.18 -34.76
C MET A 4 0.44 -17.54 -33.48
N LEU A 5 1.75 -17.80 -33.56
CA LEU A 5 2.53 -18.18 -32.36
C LEU A 5 2.85 -16.97 -31.45
N SER A 6 2.80 -15.75 -31.98
CA SER A 6 3.16 -14.54 -31.23
C SER A 6 2.08 -14.07 -30.25
N MET A 7 0.84 -14.52 -30.40
CA MET A 7 -0.29 -14.06 -29.57
C MET A 7 -0.42 -14.85 -28.26
N LEU A 8 0.12 -16.08 -28.21
CA LEU A 8 0.08 -16.92 -27.01
C LEU A 8 1.07 -16.45 -25.93
N PHE A 9 2.19 -15.84 -26.32
CA PHE A 9 3.22 -15.36 -25.40
C PHE A 9 2.81 -14.11 -24.60
N VAL A 10 1.97 -13.25 -25.18
CA VAL A 10 1.52 -12.01 -24.52
C VAL A 10 0.52 -12.31 -23.40
N ALA A 11 -0.33 -13.33 -23.57
CA ALA A 11 -1.30 -13.73 -22.54
C ALA A 11 -0.63 -14.34 -21.30
N PHE A 12 0.51 -15.03 -21.47
CA PHE A 12 1.22 -15.67 -20.35
C PHE A 12 1.96 -14.64 -19.46
N PHE A 13 2.41 -13.52 -20.02
CA PHE A 13 3.06 -12.45 -19.25
C PHE A 13 2.09 -11.65 -18.38
N MET A 14 0.84 -11.43 -18.83
CA MET A 14 -0.14 -10.67 -18.05
C MET A 14 -0.69 -11.45 -16.84
N ALA A 15 -0.80 -12.77 -16.94
CA ALA A 15 -1.27 -13.59 -15.83
C ALA A 15 -0.30 -13.62 -14.64
N GLY A 16 1.02 -13.54 -14.90
CA GLY A 16 2.04 -13.60 -13.86
C GLY A 16 2.14 -12.33 -12.99
N CYS A 17 1.97 -11.14 -13.57
CA CYS A 17 2.01 -9.89 -12.80
C CYS A 17 0.77 -9.69 -11.93
N ALA A 18 -0.42 -10.03 -12.42
CA ALA A 18 -1.67 -9.86 -11.66
C ALA A 18 -1.67 -10.68 -10.36
N ASP A 19 -1.11 -11.89 -10.40
CA ASP A 19 -0.97 -12.76 -9.24
C ASP A 19 0.08 -12.26 -8.24
N ALA A 20 1.21 -11.72 -8.73
CA ALA A 20 2.24 -11.14 -7.87
C ALA A 20 1.77 -9.86 -7.16
N SER A 21 1.09 -8.95 -7.87
CA SER A 21 0.47 -7.76 -7.28
C SER A 21 -0.60 -8.12 -6.26
N GLY A 22 -1.45 -9.12 -6.56
CA GLY A 22 -2.46 -9.62 -5.64
C GLY A 22 -1.83 -10.13 -4.34
N ARG A 23 -0.78 -10.96 -4.43
CA ARG A 23 -0.05 -11.47 -3.26
C ARG A 23 0.61 -10.35 -2.44
N ALA A 24 1.13 -9.31 -3.08
CA ALA A 24 1.68 -8.15 -2.39
C ALA A 24 0.60 -7.34 -1.63
N ILE A 25 -0.62 -7.25 -2.17
CA ILE A 25 -1.75 -6.63 -1.45
C ILE A 25 -2.16 -7.51 -0.26
N GLU A 26 -2.27 -8.83 -0.45
CA GLU A 26 -2.65 -9.76 0.62
C GLU A 26 -1.69 -9.74 1.81
N GLU A 27 -0.40 -9.49 1.59
CA GLU A 27 0.59 -9.33 2.66
C GLU A 27 0.26 -8.19 3.63
N PHE A 28 -0.33 -7.11 3.13
CA PHE A 28 -0.62 -5.93 3.93
C PHE A 28 -2.06 -5.85 4.41
N LYS A 29 -2.96 -6.66 3.86
CA LYS A 29 -4.36 -6.69 4.28
C LYS A 29 -4.47 -7.15 5.75
N PRO A 30 -5.12 -6.37 6.61
CA PRO A 30 -5.49 -6.86 7.93
C PRO A 30 -6.58 -7.94 7.83
N SER A 31 -6.63 -8.82 8.82
CA SER A 31 -7.61 -9.92 8.88
C SER A 31 -9.00 -9.48 9.38
N LYS A 32 -9.08 -8.33 10.06
CA LYS A 32 -10.31 -7.79 10.64
C LYS A 32 -10.91 -6.70 9.75
N ASP A 33 -12.23 -6.67 9.69
CA ASP A 33 -13.01 -5.76 8.85
C ASP A 33 -12.85 -4.27 9.21
N ASN A 34 -12.62 -4.00 10.49
CA ASN A 34 -12.48 -2.67 11.06
C ASN A 34 -11.04 -2.35 11.50
N GLU A 35 -10.08 -2.88 10.75
CA GLU A 35 -8.65 -2.64 10.95
C GLU A 35 -8.03 -2.12 9.65
N TRP A 36 -7.14 -1.15 9.78
CA TRP A 36 -6.38 -0.56 8.68
C TRP A 36 -4.89 -0.79 8.89
N HIS A 37 -4.17 -1.00 7.80
CA HIS A 37 -2.72 -1.05 7.79
C HIS A 37 -2.18 0.09 6.94
N ILE A 38 -1.54 1.05 7.59
CA ILE A 38 -0.88 2.19 6.97
C ILE A 38 0.56 1.79 6.69
N VAL A 39 0.92 1.68 5.41
CA VAL A 39 2.26 1.28 4.98
C VAL A 39 2.92 2.48 4.31
N VAL A 40 4.10 2.85 4.79
CA VAL A 40 4.92 3.90 4.17
C VAL A 40 6.03 3.24 3.38
N PHE A 41 6.09 3.55 2.09
CA PHE A 41 7.10 3.05 1.20
C PHE A 41 8.26 4.04 1.08
N TYR A 42 9.50 3.59 1.33
CA TYR A 42 10.70 4.43 1.28
C TYR A 42 11.80 3.79 0.42
N GLU A 43 12.73 4.60 -0.07
CA GLU A 43 13.78 4.13 -1.00
C GLU A 43 15.06 3.77 -0.25
N ASN A 44 15.66 4.74 0.45
CA ASN A 44 16.91 4.56 1.18
C ASN A 44 16.66 4.47 2.69
N ASP A 45 16.26 5.58 3.29
CA ASP A 45 16.08 5.68 4.74
C ASP A 45 14.60 5.63 5.14
N PRO A 46 14.26 4.97 6.26
CA PRO A 46 12.94 5.07 6.86
C PRO A 46 12.57 6.54 7.17
N PRO A 47 11.27 6.86 7.26
CA PRO A 47 10.83 8.22 7.60
C PRO A 47 11.33 8.69 8.98
N GLU A 48 11.68 9.96 9.08
CA GLU A 48 12.13 10.61 10.32
C GLU A 48 11.06 10.60 11.42
N GLU A 49 11.47 10.74 12.69
CA GLU A 49 10.58 10.69 13.86
C GLU A 49 9.39 11.66 13.78
N ALA A 50 9.60 12.87 13.23
CA ALA A 50 8.53 13.84 13.03
C ALA A 50 7.44 13.30 12.08
N TYR A 51 7.85 12.65 10.99
CA TYR A 51 6.94 12.03 10.03
C TYR A 51 6.17 10.87 10.68
N GLN A 52 6.86 10.01 11.43
CA GLN A 52 6.25 8.91 12.16
C GLN A 52 5.25 9.40 13.21
N SER A 53 5.56 10.50 13.89
CA SER A 53 4.69 11.14 14.88
C SER A 53 3.40 11.65 14.26
N SER A 54 3.46 12.24 13.06
CA SER A 54 2.26 12.65 12.31
C SER A 54 1.36 11.45 11.98
N LEU A 55 1.93 10.34 11.53
CA LEU A 55 1.16 9.11 11.27
C LEU A 55 0.55 8.51 12.54
N ASN A 56 1.27 8.58 13.67
CA ASN A 56 0.72 8.16 14.95
C ASN A 56 -0.48 9.03 15.37
N GLY A 57 -0.46 10.33 15.09
CA GLY A 57 -1.62 11.21 15.27
C GLY A 57 -2.85 10.72 14.50
N ILE A 58 -2.67 10.34 13.22
CA ILE A 58 -3.74 9.78 12.39
C ILE A 58 -4.25 8.44 12.94
N LYS A 59 -3.36 7.57 13.39
CA LYS A 59 -3.73 6.30 14.04
C LYS A 59 -4.59 6.54 15.30
N VAL A 60 -4.23 7.51 16.13
CA VAL A 60 -5.02 7.89 17.32
C VAL A 60 -6.39 8.42 16.91
N PHE A 61 -6.46 9.23 15.86
CA PHE A 61 -7.74 9.73 15.32
C PHE A 61 -8.63 8.59 14.82
N LEU A 62 -8.08 7.64 14.06
CA LEU A 62 -8.81 6.45 13.58
C LEU A 62 -9.35 5.62 14.74
N ALA A 63 -8.58 5.45 15.82
CA ALA A 63 -9.02 4.72 17.01
C ALA A 63 -10.26 5.36 17.67
N ARG A 64 -10.38 6.70 17.65
CA ARG A 64 -11.59 7.41 18.13
C ARG A 64 -12.82 7.14 17.27
N LYS A 65 -12.63 6.75 16.00
CA LYS A 65 -13.68 6.27 15.09
C LYS A 65 -13.87 4.75 15.15
N ASN A 66 -13.35 4.09 16.20
CA ASN A 66 -13.33 2.63 16.34
C ASN A 66 -12.54 1.88 15.26
N ILE A 67 -11.71 2.55 14.45
CA ILE A 67 -10.89 1.89 13.43
C ILE A 67 -9.52 1.60 14.05
N ALA A 68 -9.17 0.32 14.21
CA ALA A 68 -7.83 -0.06 14.64
C ALA A 68 -6.84 0.21 13.51
N ALA A 69 -5.65 0.74 13.80
CA ALA A 69 -4.64 0.98 12.78
C ALA A 69 -3.24 0.49 13.18
N LYS A 70 -2.58 -0.20 12.24
CA LYS A 70 -1.16 -0.56 12.30
C LYS A 70 -0.39 0.35 11.35
N ILE A 71 0.84 0.72 11.72
CA ILE A 71 1.77 1.44 10.84
C ILE A 71 2.96 0.53 10.58
N SER A 72 3.41 0.43 9.34
CA SER A 72 4.67 -0.21 8.97
C SER A 72 5.43 0.63 7.94
N TYR A 73 6.73 0.41 7.89
CA TYR A 73 7.65 1.07 6.96
C TYR A 73 8.28 -0.01 6.11
N GLN A 74 8.21 0.15 4.79
CA GLN A 74 8.70 -0.83 3.84
C GLN A 74 9.63 -0.17 2.84
N GLN A 75 10.79 -0.79 2.64
CA GLN A 75 11.66 -0.37 1.57
C GLN A 75 11.06 -0.79 0.22
N ILE A 76 11.18 0.06 -0.79
CA ILE A 76 10.49 -0.11 -2.07
C ILE A 76 11.09 -1.23 -2.91
N GLU A 77 12.39 -1.45 -2.83
CA GLU A 77 13.13 -2.35 -3.74
C GLU A 77 13.62 -3.65 -3.08
N ASP A 78 13.66 -3.73 -1.74
CA ASP A 78 14.20 -4.87 -0.98
C ASP A 78 13.24 -5.26 0.16
N PRO A 79 12.81 -6.52 0.32
CA PRO A 79 13.12 -7.74 -0.46
C PRO A 79 12.22 -7.97 -1.68
N LYS A 80 11.29 -7.07 -1.96
CA LYS A 80 10.36 -7.16 -3.09
C LYS A 80 10.31 -5.81 -3.79
N ASN A 81 10.22 -5.83 -5.12
CA ASN A 81 10.03 -4.62 -5.91
C ASN A 81 8.59 -4.12 -5.81
N TYR A 82 8.25 -3.45 -4.69
CA TYR A 82 6.93 -2.88 -4.48
C TYR A 82 6.61 -1.77 -5.48
N ARG A 83 7.63 -1.10 -6.03
CA ARG A 83 7.46 -0.12 -7.12
C ARG A 83 6.71 -0.75 -8.30
N GLU A 84 7.13 -1.94 -8.74
CA GLU A 84 6.47 -2.68 -9.81
C GLU A 84 5.16 -3.32 -9.35
N LEU A 85 5.16 -3.95 -8.17
CA LEU A 85 4.02 -4.76 -7.71
C LEU A 85 2.80 -3.92 -7.33
N LEU A 86 3.02 -2.76 -6.70
CA LEU A 86 1.96 -1.92 -6.12
C LEU A 86 1.86 -0.53 -6.77
N GLN A 87 2.77 -0.21 -7.70
CA GLN A 87 2.88 1.11 -8.33
C GLN A 87 2.98 2.20 -7.27
N VAL A 88 3.98 2.05 -6.39
CA VAL A 88 4.28 2.99 -5.31
C VAL A 88 5.55 3.76 -5.60
N GLU A 89 5.54 5.03 -5.23
CA GLU A 89 6.68 5.95 -5.31
C GLU A 89 7.32 6.16 -3.93
N PRO A 90 8.56 6.68 -3.87
CA PRO A 90 9.20 7.05 -2.61
C PRO A 90 8.32 7.98 -1.76
N LYS A 91 8.26 7.69 -0.46
CA LYS A 91 7.45 8.38 0.56
C LYS A 91 5.94 8.28 0.36
N GLN A 92 5.48 7.41 -0.53
CA GLN A 92 4.07 7.15 -0.70
C GLN A 92 3.52 6.34 0.47
N ILE A 93 2.37 6.78 0.97
CA ILE A 93 1.61 6.07 1.99
C ILE A 93 0.49 5.31 1.29
N VAL A 94 0.39 4.02 1.55
CA VAL A 94 -0.72 3.19 1.10
C VAL A 94 -1.44 2.65 2.32
N VAL A 95 -2.76 2.85 2.36
CA VAL A 95 -3.62 2.33 3.42
C VAL A 95 -4.33 1.12 2.89
N PHE A 96 -4.21 0.00 3.59
CA PHE A 96 -4.91 -1.25 3.30
C PHE A 96 -6.01 -1.48 4.33
N ASP A 97 -7.18 -1.92 3.88
CA ASP A 97 -8.21 -2.54 4.71
C ASP A 97 -8.37 -4.02 4.34
N TYR A 98 -9.30 -4.72 4.97
CA TYR A 98 -9.53 -6.14 4.70
C TYR A 98 -9.93 -6.47 3.25
N LYS A 99 -10.30 -5.47 2.43
CA LYS A 99 -10.64 -5.65 1.01
C LYS A 99 -9.45 -5.40 0.08
N GLY A 100 -8.41 -4.71 0.55
CA GLY A 100 -7.23 -4.38 -0.24
C GLY A 100 -6.80 -2.93 -0.05
N VAL A 101 -6.33 -2.29 -1.13
CA VAL A 101 -5.91 -0.88 -1.10
C VAL A 101 -7.14 0.01 -0.93
N ARG A 102 -7.16 0.77 0.17
CA ARG A 102 -8.23 1.71 0.50
C ARG A 102 -7.88 3.15 0.13
N LEU A 103 -6.68 3.62 0.47
CA LEU A 103 -6.22 4.99 0.19
C LEU A 103 -4.76 4.99 -0.28
N LYS A 104 -4.41 6.00 -1.07
CA LYS A 104 -3.03 6.34 -1.45
C LYS A 104 -2.79 7.82 -1.18
N ALA A 105 -1.77 8.15 -0.40
CA ALA A 105 -1.42 9.53 -0.06
C ALA A 105 0.08 9.78 -0.27
N ARG A 106 0.45 11.04 -0.53
CA ARG A 106 1.86 11.44 -0.73
C ARG A 106 2.50 12.03 0.53
N SER A 107 1.71 12.33 1.55
CA SER A 107 2.19 12.84 2.83
C SER A 107 1.19 12.56 3.95
N PRO A 108 1.61 12.62 5.23
CA PRO A 108 0.71 12.47 6.37
C PRO A 108 -0.44 13.48 6.37
N GLU A 109 -0.19 14.73 5.97
CA GLU A 109 -1.21 15.79 5.93
C GLU A 109 -2.30 15.49 4.89
N VAL A 110 -1.91 14.96 3.73
CA VAL A 110 -2.86 14.52 2.70
C VAL A 110 -3.68 13.34 3.22
N LEU A 111 -3.03 12.38 3.89
CA LEU A 111 -3.74 11.24 4.47
C LEU A 111 -4.73 11.68 5.56
N GLU A 112 -4.32 12.59 6.44
CA GLU A 112 -5.18 13.15 7.48
C GLU A 112 -6.41 13.80 6.86
N GLY A 113 -6.23 14.66 5.84
CA GLY A 113 -7.34 15.27 5.11
C GLY A 113 -8.32 14.25 4.53
N MET A 114 -7.82 13.15 3.95
CA MET A 114 -8.66 12.06 3.46
C MET A 114 -9.40 11.35 4.60
N VAL A 115 -8.74 11.11 5.72
CA VAL A 115 -9.30 10.41 6.88
C VAL A 115 -10.38 11.23 7.59
N LEU A 116 -10.23 12.56 7.62
CA LEU A 116 -11.24 13.47 8.17
C LEU A 116 -12.56 13.44 7.39
N GLN A 117 -12.50 13.19 6.08
CA GLN A 117 -13.67 13.10 5.20
C GLN A 117 -14.42 11.76 5.27
N LEU A 118 -13.90 10.80 6.02
CA LEU A 118 -14.60 9.53 6.25
C LEU A 118 -15.75 9.78 7.24
N ASN A 119 -16.98 9.66 6.76
CA ASN A 119 -18.18 9.73 7.59
C ASN A 119 -18.32 8.48 8.47
#